data_AF-A1UPE8-F1
#
_entry.id   AF-A1UPE8-F1
#
_cell.length_a   1.000
_cell.length_b   1.000
_cell.length_c   1.000
_cell.angle_alpha   90.00
_cell.angle_beta   90.00
_cell.angle_gamma   90.00
#
_symmetry.space_group_name_H-M   'P 1'
#
loop_
_entity.id
_entity.type
_entity.pdbx_description
1 polymer ?
#
loop_
_entity_poly.entity_id
_entity_poly.type
_entity_poly.pdbx_seq_one_letter_code
_entity_poly.pdbx_strand_id
1 'polypeptide(L)'
;MTTTTATPTVPTTVYLNEAPASFLGFNRAAPARLRAAATFNLPIPTDTRPQQTAISAALERIFDELNCEPTTTWATGWRHAGHRSLSVGDVVVIGETAWAVASVGWNPVSTDELTAAIDRS
;
A
#
# COMPACT_ATOMS: atom_id res chain seq x y z
N MET A 1 32.18 -17.06 -13.00
CA MET A 1 31.68 -16.27 -11.85
C MET A 1 30.34 -15.69 -12.26
N THR A 2 29.23 -16.24 -11.78
CA THR A 2 27.89 -15.69 -11.99
C THR A 2 27.60 -14.71 -10.85
N THR A 3 27.61 -13.41 -11.16
CA THR A 3 27.07 -12.39 -10.26
C THR A 3 25.54 -12.55 -10.23
N THR A 4 25.01 -13.04 -9.10
CA THR A 4 23.57 -12.96 -8.82
C THR A 4 23.24 -11.49 -8.58
N THR A 5 22.60 -10.84 -9.54
CA THR A 5 22.03 -9.51 -9.33
C THR A 5 20.89 -9.64 -8.32
N ALA A 6 21.02 -9.03 -7.15
CA ALA A 6 19.94 -8.98 -6.18
C ALA A 6 18.76 -8.18 -6.77
N THR A 7 17.55 -8.69 -6.64
CA THR A 7 16.34 -7.97 -7.04
C THR A 7 16.25 -6.66 -6.26
N PRO A 8 16.15 -5.49 -6.93
CA PRO A 8 16.03 -4.23 -6.23
C PRO A 8 14.75 -4.21 -5.39
N THR A 9 14.84 -3.60 -4.20
CA THR A 9 13.69 -3.44 -3.31
C THR A 9 13.42 -1.97 -3.06
N VAL A 10 12.17 -1.61 -2.83
CA VAL A 10 11.73 -0.24 -2.54
C VAL A 10 11.02 -0.22 -1.19
N PRO A 11 11.30 0.76 -0.32
CA PRO A 11 10.62 0.88 0.96
C PRO A 11 9.13 1.13 0.73
N THR A 12 8.30 0.37 1.45
CA THR A 12 6.85 0.41 1.35
C THR A 12 6.24 0.53 2.73
N THR A 13 5.26 1.40 2.89
CA THR A 13 4.47 1.53 4.12
C THR A 13 2.98 1.43 3.79
N VAL A 14 2.26 0.63 4.58
CA VAL A 14 0.80 0.49 4.49
C VAL A 14 0.19 1.20 5.69
N TYR A 15 -0.73 2.10 5.40
CA TYR A 15 -1.48 2.88 6.38
C TYR A 15 -2.94 2.44 6.39
N LEU A 16 -3.47 2.21 7.58
CA LEU A 16 -4.91 2.03 7.79
C LEU A 16 -5.56 3.38 8.04
N ASN A 17 -6.65 3.64 7.33
CA ASN A 17 -7.46 4.83 7.54
C ASN A 17 -8.50 4.58 8.64
N GLU A 18 -8.31 5.28 9.75
CA GLU A 18 -9.11 5.16 10.98
C GLU A 18 -10.13 6.30 11.13
N ALA A 19 -10.27 7.15 10.11
CA ALA A 19 -11.32 8.17 10.10
C ALA A 19 -12.72 7.53 10.07
N PRO A 20 -13.73 8.17 10.69
CA PRO A 20 -15.12 7.79 10.47
C PRO A 20 -15.46 7.75 8.97
N ALA A 21 -16.20 6.73 8.55
CA ALA A 21 -16.57 6.53 7.15
C ALA A 21 -15.37 6.39 6.17
N SER A 22 -14.20 5.95 6.65
CA SER A 22 -13.00 5.75 5.83
C SER A 22 -13.23 4.86 4.59
N PHE A 23 -14.12 3.86 4.71
CA PHE A 23 -14.50 2.97 3.61
C PHE A 23 -15.24 3.64 2.45
N LEU A 24 -15.66 4.91 2.58
CA LEU A 24 -16.24 5.67 1.48
C LEU A 24 -15.18 6.33 0.57
N GLY A 25 -13.90 6.24 0.96
CA GLY A 25 -12.76 6.76 0.21
C GLY A 25 -11.90 7.71 1.02
N PHE A 26 -10.64 7.83 0.60
CA PHE A 26 -9.67 8.74 1.21
C PHE A 26 -10.12 10.20 1.07
N ASN A 27 -10.18 10.94 2.20
CA ASN A 27 -10.62 12.34 2.28
C ASN A 27 -11.99 12.65 1.63
N ARG A 28 -12.86 11.64 1.42
CA ARG A 28 -14.11 11.85 0.67
C ARG A 28 -15.29 12.23 1.56
N ALA A 29 -15.55 11.45 2.60
CA ALA A 29 -16.67 11.66 3.50
C ALA A 29 -16.27 12.38 4.79
N ALA A 30 -15.00 12.26 5.19
CA ALA A 30 -14.39 12.93 6.31
C ALA A 30 -12.87 13.06 6.06
N PRO A 31 -12.17 13.98 6.74
CA PRO A 31 -10.72 14.04 6.72
C PRO A 31 -10.10 12.70 7.16
N ALA A 32 -9.23 12.14 6.34
CA ALA A 32 -8.53 10.90 6.63
C ALA A 32 -7.61 11.04 7.85
N ARG A 33 -7.45 9.93 8.57
CA ARG A 33 -6.55 9.76 9.72
C ARG A 33 -5.78 8.46 9.51
N LEU A 34 -4.49 8.57 9.19
CA LEU A 34 -3.69 7.44 8.75
C LEU A 34 -2.76 6.96 9.86
N ARG A 35 -2.93 5.70 10.28
CA ARG A 35 -1.97 5.03 11.16
C ARG A 35 -1.13 4.05 10.35
N ALA A 36 0.19 4.15 10.46
CA ALA A 36 1.10 3.16 9.90
C ALA A 36 0.82 1.78 10.54
N ALA A 37 0.58 0.78 9.69
CA ALA A 37 0.27 -0.59 10.10
C ALA A 37 1.36 -1.59 9.74
N ALA A 38 2.04 -1.40 8.61
CA ALA A 38 3.19 -2.23 8.23
C ALA A 38 4.21 -1.45 7.41
N THR A 39 5.48 -1.80 7.57
CA THR A 39 6.60 -1.27 6.79
C THR A 39 7.48 -2.43 6.36
N PHE A 40 7.82 -2.49 5.08
CA PHE A 40 8.63 -3.56 4.49
C PHE A 40 9.33 -3.08 3.22
N ASN A 41 10.36 -3.81 2.78
CA ASN A 41 11.00 -3.56 1.49
C ASN A 41 10.35 -4.46 0.44
N LEU A 42 9.67 -3.86 -0.54
CA LEU A 42 9.00 -4.58 -1.61
C LEU A 42 9.97 -4.83 -2.77
N PRO A 43 10.18 -6.09 -3.20
CA PRO A 43 10.88 -6.37 -4.45
C PRO A 43 10.17 -5.74 -5.64
N ILE A 44 10.89 -4.98 -6.46
CA ILE A 44 10.30 -4.35 -7.64
C ILE A 44 10.11 -5.39 -8.74
N PRO A 45 8.90 -5.55 -9.29
CA PRO A 45 8.68 -6.39 -10.45
C PRO A 45 9.50 -5.86 -11.64
N THR A 46 10.46 -6.65 -12.12
CA THR A 46 11.30 -6.30 -13.28
C THR A 46 10.68 -6.73 -14.61
N ASP A 47 9.80 -7.73 -14.58
CA ASP A 47 9.12 -8.30 -15.74
C ASP A 47 7.62 -7.96 -15.70
N THR A 48 7.27 -6.68 -15.83
CA THR A 48 5.87 -6.28 -15.92
C THR A 48 5.30 -6.51 -17.32
N ARG A 49 3.98 -6.76 -17.40
CA ARG A 49 3.28 -6.86 -18.68
C ARG A 49 3.41 -5.55 -19.47
N PRO A 50 3.37 -5.57 -20.81
CA PRO A 50 3.59 -4.37 -21.63
C PRO A 50 2.66 -3.18 -21.31
N GLN A 51 1.45 -3.44 -20.80
CA GLN A 51 0.47 -2.41 -20.44
C GLN A 51 0.50 -2.03 -18.95
N GLN A 52 1.39 -2.61 -18.15
CA GLN A 52 1.41 -2.45 -16.69
C GLN A 52 2.70 -1.80 -16.21
N THR A 53 2.57 -0.74 -15.41
CA THR A 53 3.73 -0.10 -14.77
C THR A 53 4.22 -0.93 -13.57
N ALA A 54 5.50 -0.80 -13.22
CA ALA A 54 6.07 -1.43 -12.01
C ALA A 54 5.29 -1.07 -10.73
N ILE A 55 4.82 0.19 -10.63
CA ILE A 55 4.00 0.65 -9.50
C ILE A 55 2.63 -0.02 -9.50
N SER A 56 1.94 -0.10 -10.65
CA SER A 56 0.65 -0.78 -10.74
C SER A 56 0.75 -2.26 -10.35
N ALA A 57 1.79 -2.96 -10.85
CA ALA A 57 2.06 -4.35 -10.48
C ALA A 57 2.37 -4.52 -8.99
N ALA A 58 3.13 -3.59 -8.41
CA ALA A 58 3.43 -3.56 -6.97
C ALA A 58 2.17 -3.34 -6.12
N LEU A 59 1.29 -2.43 -6.51
CA LEU A 59 0.04 -2.15 -5.83
C LEU A 59 -0.93 -3.34 -5.88
N GLU A 60 -1.09 -3.98 -7.05
CA GLU A 60 -1.85 -5.21 -7.20
C GLU A 60 -1.30 -6.32 -6.30
N ARG A 61 0.03 -6.50 -6.31
CA ARG A 61 0.71 -7.48 -5.46
C ARG A 61 0.42 -7.25 -3.96
N ILE A 62 0.48 -6.01 -3.50
CA ILE A 62 0.17 -5.64 -2.12
C ILE A 62 -1.31 -5.91 -1.82
N PHE A 63 -2.20 -5.52 -2.73
CA PHE A 63 -3.64 -5.74 -2.55
C PHE A 63 -3.95 -7.23 -2.39
N ASP A 64 -3.42 -8.07 -3.26
CA ASP A 64 -3.66 -9.52 -3.25
C ASP A 64 -3.15 -10.14 -1.95
N GLU A 65 -1.91 -9.85 -1.54
CA GLU A 65 -1.32 -10.42 -0.32
C GLU A 65 -2.05 -10.03 0.97
N LEU A 66 -2.56 -8.79 1.03
CA LEU A 66 -3.23 -8.29 2.23
C LEU A 66 -4.74 -8.64 2.28
N ASN A 67 -5.31 -9.10 1.17
CA ASN A 67 -6.72 -9.50 1.09
C ASN A 67 -6.93 -11.01 0.98
N CYS A 68 -6.03 -11.72 0.31
CA CYS A 68 -6.09 -13.16 0.06
C CYS A 68 -5.10 -13.93 0.96
N GLU A 69 -4.82 -15.19 0.61
CA GLU A 69 -3.84 -16.01 1.32
C GLU A 69 -2.43 -15.41 1.15
N PRO A 70 -1.74 -15.03 2.24
CA PRO A 70 -0.42 -14.42 2.16
C PRO A 70 0.63 -15.45 1.72
N THR A 71 1.50 -15.06 0.80
CA THR A 71 2.65 -15.87 0.36
C THR A 71 3.99 -15.25 0.75
N THR A 72 3.97 -14.04 1.30
CA THR A 72 5.16 -13.30 1.73
C THR A 72 5.19 -13.09 3.24
N THR A 73 6.40 -12.99 3.80
CA THR A 73 6.61 -12.81 5.24
C THR A 73 5.98 -11.53 5.80
N TRP A 74 5.99 -10.42 5.04
CA TRP A 74 5.36 -9.17 5.46
C TRP A 74 3.83 -9.28 5.50
N ALA A 75 3.22 -10.02 4.56
CA ALA A 75 1.79 -10.25 4.54
C ALA A 75 1.35 -11.24 5.63
N THR A 76 2.16 -12.27 5.89
CA THR A 76 1.96 -13.15 7.06
C THR A 76 2.04 -12.35 8.36
N GLY A 77 3.01 -11.44 8.47
CA GLY A 77 3.13 -10.51 9.61
C GLY A 77 1.89 -9.63 9.81
N TRP A 78 1.34 -9.08 8.71
CA TRP A 78 0.09 -8.32 8.72
C TRP A 78 -1.08 -9.11 9.34
N ARG A 79 -1.25 -10.37 8.93
CA ARG A 79 -2.31 -11.25 9.45
C ARG A 79 -2.09 -11.57 10.93
N HIS A 80 -0.85 -11.88 11.33
CA HIS A 80 -0.52 -12.15 12.73
C HIS A 80 -0.71 -10.94 13.65
N ALA A 81 -0.51 -9.73 13.13
CA ALA A 81 -0.81 -8.48 13.85
C ALA A 81 -2.31 -8.20 14.01
N GLY A 82 -3.19 -9.08 13.51
CA GLY A 82 -4.64 -8.96 13.64
C GLY A 82 -5.22 -7.82 12.79
N HIS A 83 -4.50 -7.34 11.78
CA HIS A 83 -4.99 -6.29 10.90
C HIS A 83 -6.12 -6.81 10.01
N ARG A 84 -7.13 -5.96 9.78
CA ARG A 84 -8.18 -6.22 8.81
C ARG A 84 -7.63 -6.28 7.38
N SER A 85 -8.43 -6.78 6.46
CA SER A 85 -8.19 -6.66 5.02
C SER A 85 -7.97 -5.21 4.59
N LEU A 86 -7.05 -5.02 3.64
CA LEU A 86 -6.81 -3.72 3.03
C LEU A 86 -8.06 -3.28 2.25
N SER A 87 -8.57 -2.09 2.53
CA SER A 87 -9.89 -1.65 2.04
C SER A 87 -9.85 -0.23 1.47
N VAL A 88 -10.93 0.14 0.80
CA VAL A 88 -11.13 1.50 0.27
C VAL A 88 -10.79 2.56 1.33
N GLY A 89 -10.01 3.55 0.93
CA GLY A 89 -9.57 4.65 1.78
C GLY A 89 -8.27 4.40 2.56
N ASP A 90 -7.78 3.16 2.62
CA ASP A 90 -6.43 2.86 3.09
C ASP A 90 -5.37 3.32 2.09
N VAL A 91 -4.15 3.56 2.56
CA VAL A 91 -3.08 4.14 1.74
C VAL A 91 -1.85 3.25 1.74
N VAL A 92 -1.26 3.07 0.56
CA VAL A 92 0.03 2.43 0.37
C VAL A 92 1.01 3.48 -0.15
N VAL A 93 2.15 3.60 0.53
CA VAL A 93 3.29 4.40 0.09
C VAL A 93 4.35 3.47 -0.45
N ILE A 94 4.83 3.69 -1.67
CA ILE A 94 5.91 2.95 -2.33
C ILE A 94 6.97 3.98 -2.73
N GLY A 95 8.14 3.92 -2.08
CA GLY A 95 9.18 4.93 -2.22
C GLY A 95 8.63 6.31 -1.81
N GLU A 96 8.56 7.21 -2.78
CA GLU A 96 8.10 8.59 -2.59
C GLU A 96 6.64 8.81 -3.04
N THR A 97 5.97 7.79 -3.57
CA THR A 97 4.61 7.91 -4.11
C THR A 97 3.58 7.25 -3.22
N ALA A 98 2.41 7.90 -3.07
CA ALA A 98 1.33 7.43 -2.22
C ALA A 98 0.05 7.18 -3.02
N TRP A 99 -0.67 6.11 -2.66
CA TRP A 99 -1.84 5.63 -3.38
C TRP A 99 -2.92 5.17 -2.41
N ALA A 100 -4.11 5.74 -2.52
CA ALA A 100 -5.28 5.30 -1.77
C ALA A 100 -6.01 4.21 -2.54
N VAL A 101 -6.46 3.18 -1.84
CA VAL A 101 -7.37 2.17 -2.40
C VAL A 101 -8.67 2.88 -2.79
N ALA A 102 -9.02 2.81 -4.08
CA ALA A 102 -10.28 3.33 -4.61
C ALA A 102 -11.32 2.22 -4.71
N SER A 103 -12.57 2.57 -5.02
CA SER A 103 -13.62 1.57 -5.30
C SER A 103 -13.27 0.68 -6.48
N VAL A 104 -12.49 1.20 -7.42
CA VAL A 104 -11.87 0.47 -8.52
C VAL A 104 -10.44 1.00 -8.67
N GLY A 105 -9.45 0.12 -8.45
CA GLY A 105 -8.04 0.48 -8.58
C GLY A 105 -7.54 1.40 -7.45
N TRP A 106 -6.76 2.41 -7.83
CA TRP A 106 -6.00 3.25 -6.92
C TRP A 106 -6.06 4.71 -7.33
N ASN A 107 -6.20 5.60 -6.36
CA ASN A 107 -6.11 7.04 -6.57
C ASN A 107 -4.76 7.55 -6.05
N PRO A 108 -4.03 8.39 -6.79
CA PRO A 108 -2.83 9.03 -6.26
C PRO A 108 -3.19 9.94 -5.08
N VAL A 109 -2.31 9.98 -4.08
CA VAL A 109 -2.40 10.87 -2.92
C VAL A 109 -1.22 11.82 -2.97
N SER A 110 -1.49 13.12 -2.89
CA SER A 110 -0.41 14.12 -2.86
C SER A 110 0.36 14.06 -1.53
N THR A 111 1.60 14.55 -1.54
CA THR A 111 2.41 14.65 -0.31
C THR A 111 1.70 15.47 0.77
N ASP A 112 1.07 16.59 0.40
CA ASP A 112 0.35 17.44 1.35
C ASP A 112 -0.84 16.71 1.99
N GLU A 113 -1.61 15.97 1.20
CA GLU A 113 -2.74 15.19 1.71
C GLU A 113 -2.28 14.03 2.61
N LEU A 114 -1.18 13.37 2.25
CA LEU A 114 -0.58 12.30 3.05
C LEU A 114 -0.12 12.82 4.41
N THR A 115 0.70 13.88 4.41
CA THR A 115 1.20 14.52 5.63
C THR A 115 0.05 14.98 6.51
N ALA A 116 -0.93 15.69 5.94
CA ALA A 116 -2.07 16.16 6.69
C ALA A 116 -2.93 15.02 7.28
N ALA A 117 -2.98 13.85 6.65
CA ALA A 117 -3.72 12.71 7.16
C ALA A 117 -2.96 11.93 8.25
N ILE A 118 -1.62 11.91 8.19
CA ILE A 118 -0.76 11.34 9.24
C ILE A 118 -0.79 12.24 10.49
N ASP A 119 -0.72 13.57 10.33
CA ASP A 119 -0.70 14.50 11.48
C ASP A 119 -2.00 14.48 12.31
N ARG A 120 -3.08 13.90 11.79
CA ARG A 120 -4.37 13.76 12.48
C ARG A 120 -4.54 12.41 13.20
N SER A 121 -3.59 11.49 13.07
CA SER A 121 -3.70 10.12 13.61
C SER A 121 -3.62 10.13 15.13
#